data_AF-A0A6C0J6B7-F1
#
_entry.id   AF-A0A6C0J6B7-F1
#
_cell.length_a   1.000
_cell.length_b   1.000
_cell.length_c   1.000
_cell.angle_alpha   90.00
_cell.angle_beta   90.00
_cell.angle_gamma   90.00
#
_symmetry.space_group_name_H-M   'P 1'
#
loop_
_entity.id
_entity.type
_entity.pdbx_description
1 polymer ?
#
loop_
_entity_poly.entity_id
_entity_poly.type
_entity_poly.pdbx_seq_one_letter_code
_entity_poly.pdbx_strand_id
1 'polypeptide(L)'
;MVFNKQNCDNCVHLFINDGINGVNKVYELLTSFITKYEINNNLDEYVHEYRSDTKMLFTVFQDTFGSELTKNEILTCMDKDDIDDQKEYENYQIVVGNIQYVLDHIDTVDLYNPDKNFNLNCAYVFSYFNTKNNELNELVDTMSGATKVLTSLKNTL
;
A
#
# COMPACT_ATOMS: atom_id res chain seq x y z
N MET A 1 18.18 6.26 -8.91
CA MET A 1 17.00 5.38 -8.83
C MET A 1 16.12 5.87 -7.68
N VAL A 2 14.80 6.00 -7.91
CA VAL A 2 13.84 6.42 -6.89
C VAL A 2 13.64 5.33 -5.84
N PHE A 3 13.66 4.06 -6.24
CA PHE A 3 13.63 2.93 -5.32
C PHE A 3 15.05 2.61 -4.79
N ASN A 4 15.32 2.99 -3.54
CA ASN A 4 16.55 2.68 -2.81
C ASN A 4 16.31 2.77 -1.30
N LYS A 5 17.23 2.25 -0.48
CA LYS A 5 17.10 2.23 0.98
C LYS A 5 16.83 3.59 1.60
N GLN A 6 17.60 4.63 1.24
CA GLN A 6 17.42 5.97 1.79
C GLN A 6 16.01 6.52 1.53
N ASN A 7 15.48 6.30 0.31
CA ASN A 7 14.13 6.75 -0.03
C ASN A 7 13.05 5.92 0.67
N CYS A 8 13.31 4.63 0.95
CA CYS A 8 12.42 3.78 1.73
C CYS A 8 12.38 4.20 3.21
N ASP A 9 13.54 4.43 3.82
CA ASP A 9 13.66 4.92 5.20
C ASP A 9 12.98 6.30 5.34
N ASN A 10 13.18 7.19 4.36
CA ASN A 10 12.53 8.51 4.33
C ASN A 10 11.01 8.40 4.12
N CYS A 11 10.53 7.40 3.38
CA CYS A 11 9.10 7.15 3.19
C CYS A 11 8.42 6.83 4.53
N VAL A 12 8.99 5.89 5.30
CA VAL A 12 8.47 5.53 6.63
C VAL A 12 8.46 6.76 7.54
N HIS A 13 9.53 7.54 7.54
CA HIS A 13 9.61 8.76 8.34
C HIS A 13 8.52 9.79 7.94
N LEU A 14 8.31 10.01 6.64
CA LEU A 14 7.26 10.92 6.16
C LEU A 14 5.87 10.39 6.49
N PHE A 15 5.61 9.09 6.34
CA PHE A 15 4.32 8.49 6.67
C PHE A 15 3.92 8.72 8.12
N ILE A 16 4.88 8.57 9.05
CA ILE A 16 4.63 8.77 10.47
C ILE A 16 4.39 10.25 10.82
N ASN A 17 5.08 11.18 10.17
CA ASN A 17 5.09 12.60 10.58
C ASN A 17 4.22 13.52 9.70
N ASP A 18 3.88 13.06 8.49
CA ASP A 18 3.18 13.81 7.45
C ASP A 18 2.43 12.82 6.55
N GLY A 19 1.29 12.32 7.04
CA GLY A 19 0.56 11.21 6.43
C GLY A 19 0.27 11.41 4.94
N ILE A 20 -0.03 12.64 4.47
CA ILE A 20 -0.29 12.90 3.04
C ILE A 20 0.99 12.73 2.22
N ASN A 21 2.09 13.39 2.62
CA ASN A 21 3.36 13.28 1.90
C ASN A 21 3.95 11.87 2.00
N GLY A 22 3.73 11.18 3.11
CA GLY A 22 4.09 9.78 3.28
C GLY A 22 3.34 8.85 2.35
N VAL A 23 2.01 8.96 2.25
CA VAL A 23 1.20 8.16 1.30
C VAL A 23 1.65 8.40 -0.14
N ASN A 24 1.88 9.66 -0.54
CA ASN A 24 2.42 9.98 -1.86
C ASN A 24 3.79 9.31 -2.08
N LYS A 25 4.65 9.28 -1.06
CA LYS A 25 5.97 8.64 -1.15
C LYS A 25 5.88 7.12 -1.28
N VAL A 26 4.92 6.47 -0.60
CA VAL A 26 4.64 5.04 -0.78
C VAL A 26 4.23 4.77 -2.23
N TYR A 27 3.34 5.58 -2.80
CA TYR A 27 2.90 5.45 -4.19
C TYR A 27 4.05 5.63 -5.20
N GLU A 28 4.91 6.63 -5.00
CA GLU A 28 6.11 6.85 -5.83
C GLU A 28 7.06 5.64 -5.79
N LEU A 29 7.29 5.06 -4.61
CA LEU A 29 8.13 3.87 -4.46
C LEU A 29 7.52 2.66 -5.16
N LEU A 30 6.22 2.42 -4.99
CA LEU A 30 5.51 1.33 -5.66
C LEU A 30 5.56 1.47 -7.19
N THR A 31 5.28 2.67 -7.70
CA THR A 31 5.35 2.94 -9.15
C THR A 31 6.76 2.74 -9.69
N SER A 32 7.78 3.19 -8.95
CA SER A 32 9.18 2.98 -9.33
C SER A 32 9.57 1.50 -9.30
N PHE A 33 9.06 0.71 -8.34
CA PHE A 33 9.30 -0.72 -8.26
C PHE A 33 8.67 -1.44 -9.47
N ILE A 34 7.40 -1.19 -9.75
CA ILE A 34 6.67 -1.77 -10.89
C ILE A 34 7.40 -1.42 -12.19
N THR A 35 7.69 -0.14 -12.42
CA THR A 35 8.37 0.32 -13.64
C THR A 35 9.73 -0.36 -13.84
N LYS A 36 10.49 -0.57 -12.76
CA LYS A 36 11.80 -1.24 -12.81
C LYS A 36 11.71 -2.68 -13.31
N TYR A 37 10.65 -3.40 -12.97
CA TYR A 37 10.52 -4.83 -13.28
C TYR A 37 9.54 -5.15 -14.41
N GLU A 38 8.62 -4.25 -14.78
CA GLU A 38 7.82 -4.35 -16.01
C GLU A 38 8.66 -4.13 -17.27
N ILE A 39 9.66 -3.24 -17.22
CA ILE A 39 10.51 -2.93 -18.37
C ILE A 39 11.58 -4.01 -18.59
N ASN A 40 11.95 -4.73 -17.53
CA ASN A 40 13.07 -5.67 -17.54
C ASN A 40 12.54 -7.12 -17.58
N ASN A 41 12.21 -7.61 -18.78
CA ASN A 41 11.74 -8.98 -19.03
C ASN A 41 12.80 -10.08 -18.75
N ASN A 42 13.99 -9.72 -18.26
CA ASN A 42 15.08 -10.67 -18.00
C ASN A 42 15.28 -10.90 -16.50
N LEU A 43 14.36 -11.63 -15.89
CA LEU A 43 14.36 -11.93 -14.44
C LEU A 43 15.69 -12.57 -13.97
N ASP A 44 16.37 -13.29 -14.85
CA ASP A 44 17.66 -13.94 -14.56
C ASP A 44 18.79 -12.95 -14.24
N GLU A 45 18.81 -11.78 -14.87
CA GLU A 45 19.84 -10.76 -14.60
C GLU A 45 19.60 -10.02 -13.27
N TYR A 46 18.36 -10.06 -12.76
CA TYR A 46 17.92 -9.21 -11.67
C TYR A 46 17.36 -9.99 -10.48
N VAL A 47 17.36 -11.32 -10.46
CA VAL A 47 16.68 -12.12 -9.42
C VAL A 47 17.11 -11.75 -7.99
N HIS A 48 18.40 -11.46 -7.78
CA HIS A 48 18.92 -11.02 -6.49
C HIS A 48 18.45 -9.60 -6.12
N GLU A 49 18.43 -8.69 -7.10
CA GLU A 49 17.96 -7.33 -6.92
C GLU A 49 16.45 -7.30 -6.69
N TYR A 50 15.68 -8.09 -7.44
CA TYR A 50 14.24 -8.28 -7.27
C TYR A 50 13.93 -8.79 -5.87
N ARG A 51 14.62 -9.83 -5.39
CA ARG A 51 14.45 -10.34 -4.02
C ARG A 51 14.68 -9.25 -2.97
N SER A 52 15.81 -8.56 -3.07
CA SER A 52 16.18 -7.49 -2.14
C SER A 52 15.17 -6.34 -2.18
N ASP A 53 14.72 -5.97 -3.36
CA ASP A 53 13.79 -4.87 -3.56
C ASP A 53 12.38 -5.22 -3.09
N THR A 54 11.89 -6.43 -3.37
CA THR A 54 10.61 -6.93 -2.84
C THR A 54 10.64 -6.91 -1.32
N LYS A 55 11.73 -7.41 -0.71
CA LYS A 55 11.90 -7.37 0.74
C LYS A 55 11.82 -5.94 1.26
N MET A 56 12.54 -5.01 0.63
CA MET A 56 12.55 -3.61 1.00
C MET A 56 11.16 -2.95 0.86
N LEU A 57 10.43 -3.23 -0.22
CA LEU A 57 9.07 -2.72 -0.43
C LEU A 57 8.11 -3.22 0.67
N PHE A 58 8.16 -4.51 0.98
CA PHE A 58 7.30 -5.09 2.00
C PHE A 58 7.70 -4.64 3.41
N THR A 59 8.97 -4.33 3.66
CA THR A 59 9.40 -3.69 4.90
C THR A 59 8.80 -2.29 5.03
N VAL A 60 8.79 -1.50 3.95
CA VAL A 60 8.08 -0.21 3.96
C VAL A 60 6.62 -0.41 4.30
N PHE A 61 5.93 -1.38 3.68
CA PHE A 61 4.53 -1.64 4.00
C PHE A 61 4.31 -2.08 5.45
N GLN A 62 5.21 -2.89 6.01
CA GLN A 62 5.15 -3.31 7.40
C GLN A 62 5.38 -2.13 8.36
N ASP A 63 6.37 -1.29 8.08
CA ASP A 63 6.77 -0.18 8.94
C ASP A 63 5.81 1.03 8.82
N THR A 64 5.06 1.13 7.72
CA THR A 64 3.97 2.10 7.58
C THR A 64 2.64 1.50 8.05
N PHE A 65 2.05 0.63 7.25
CA PHE A 65 0.69 0.13 7.44
C PHE A 65 0.60 -0.90 8.55
N GLY A 66 1.63 -1.70 8.77
CA GLY A 66 1.69 -2.65 9.89
C GLY A 66 2.11 -2.03 11.23
N SER A 67 2.34 -0.72 11.28
CA SER A 67 2.80 -0.03 12.48
C SER A 67 1.73 0.04 13.56
N GLU A 68 2.16 0.10 14.83
CA GLU A 68 1.23 0.35 15.94
C GLU A 68 0.55 1.72 15.83
N LEU A 69 1.18 2.69 15.17
CA LEU A 69 0.59 4.00 14.92
C LEU A 69 -0.65 3.87 14.01
N THR A 70 -0.50 3.27 12.83
CA THR A 70 -1.62 3.06 11.90
C THR A 70 -2.72 2.20 12.50
N LYS A 71 -2.33 1.14 13.22
CA LYS A 71 -3.29 0.30 13.95
C LYS A 71 -4.11 1.11 14.95
N ASN A 72 -3.48 1.99 15.72
CA ASN A 72 -4.18 2.83 16.69
C ASN A 72 -5.08 3.85 15.99
N GLU A 73 -4.65 4.46 14.89
CA GLU A 73 -5.48 5.39 14.11
C GLU A 73 -6.75 4.72 13.58
N ILE A 74 -6.63 3.51 13.00
CA ILE A 74 -7.79 2.74 12.55
C ILE A 74 -8.74 2.48 13.73
N LEU A 75 -8.22 1.98 14.86
CA LEU A 75 -9.03 1.70 16.04
C LEU A 75 -9.72 2.94 16.63
N THR A 76 -9.15 4.14 16.48
CA THR A 76 -9.77 5.39 16.93
C THR A 76 -10.90 5.88 16.03
N CYS A 77 -10.88 5.51 14.75
CA CYS A 77 -11.89 5.90 13.78
C CYS A 77 -13.07 4.91 13.69
N MET A 78 -12.89 3.68 14.18
CA MET A 78 -13.91 2.64 14.13
C MET A 78 -15.03 2.85 15.14
N ASP A 79 -16.27 2.72 14.66
CA ASP A 79 -17.41 2.38 15.49
C ASP A 79 -17.45 0.86 15.71
N LYS A 80 -17.36 0.43 16.97
CA LYS A 80 -17.34 -0.99 17.33
C LYS A 80 -18.69 -1.67 17.12
N ASP A 81 -19.77 -0.91 17.00
CA ASP A 81 -21.10 -1.45 16.75
C ASP A 81 -21.44 -1.48 15.25
N ASP A 82 -20.58 -0.89 14.39
CA ASP A 82 -20.73 -0.89 12.94
C ASP A 82 -20.06 -2.14 12.30
N ILE A 83 -20.83 -2.87 11.51
CA ILE A 83 -20.41 -4.13 10.88
C ILE A 83 -19.39 -3.89 9.76
N ASP A 84 -19.52 -2.78 9.03
CA ASP A 84 -18.62 -2.46 7.93
C ASP A 84 -17.25 -2.03 8.48
N ASP A 85 -17.23 -1.27 9.58
CA ASP A 85 -15.99 -0.92 10.29
C ASP A 85 -15.28 -2.15 10.85
N GLN A 86 -16.01 -3.09 11.46
CA GLN A 86 -15.44 -4.36 11.93
C GLN A 86 -14.81 -5.16 10.77
N LYS A 87 -15.52 -5.27 9.65
CA LYS A 87 -15.04 -6.00 8.47
C LYS A 87 -13.81 -5.34 7.85
N GLU A 88 -13.79 -4.00 7.80
CA GLU A 88 -12.63 -3.24 7.34
C GLU A 88 -11.41 -3.50 8.22
N TYR A 89 -11.58 -3.56 9.53
CA TYR A 89 -10.50 -3.90 10.46
C TYR A 89 -10.00 -5.33 10.30
N GLU A 90 -10.90 -6.30 10.11
CA GLU A 90 -10.52 -7.69 9.80
C GLU A 90 -9.70 -7.76 8.50
N ASN A 91 -10.13 -7.07 7.45
CA ASN A 91 -9.39 -6.99 6.18
C ASN A 91 -8.01 -6.37 6.37
N TYR A 92 -7.91 -5.29 7.14
CA TYR A 92 -6.64 -4.67 7.49
C TYR A 92 -5.71 -5.67 8.22
N GLN A 93 -6.21 -6.38 9.23
CA GLN A 93 -5.42 -7.37 9.96
C GLN A 93 -4.94 -8.51 9.05
N ILE A 94 -5.81 -8.99 8.15
CA ILE A 94 -5.46 -9.99 7.15
C ILE A 94 -4.30 -9.47 6.29
N VAL A 95 -4.37 -8.24 5.80
CA VAL A 95 -3.33 -7.66 4.93
C VAL A 95 -2.00 -7.50 5.66
N VAL A 96 -2.00 -7.04 6.91
CA VAL A 96 -0.78 -6.98 7.74
C VAL A 96 -0.18 -8.39 7.92
N GLY A 97 -1.01 -9.41 8.14
CA GLY A 97 -0.56 -10.80 8.19
C GLY A 97 0.08 -11.28 6.88
N ASN A 98 -0.50 -10.92 5.72
CA ASN A 98 0.07 -11.26 4.42
C ASN A 98 1.40 -10.53 4.15
N ILE A 99 1.54 -9.27 4.59
CA ILE A 99 2.81 -8.53 4.51
C ILE A 99 3.90 -9.27 5.28
N GLN A 100 3.60 -9.65 6.54
CA GLN A 100 4.53 -10.39 7.38
C GLN A 100 4.89 -11.74 6.76
N TYR A 101 3.90 -12.47 6.22
CA TYR A 101 4.16 -13.74 5.54
C TYR A 101 5.18 -13.58 4.40
N VAL A 102 5.01 -12.56 3.55
CA VAL A 102 5.95 -12.32 2.45
C VAL A 102 7.35 -12.02 2.98
N LEU A 103 7.47 -11.18 4.02
CA LEU A 103 8.77 -10.89 4.65
C LEU A 103 9.46 -12.12 5.23
N ASP A 104 8.69 -13.03 5.83
CA ASP A 104 9.22 -14.26 6.43
C ASP A 104 9.73 -15.26 5.38
N HIS A 105 9.17 -15.23 4.16
CA HIS A 105 9.42 -16.24 3.12
C HIS A 105 10.21 -15.72 1.93
N ILE A 106 10.34 -14.40 1.74
CA ILE A 106 11.00 -13.79 0.57
C ILE A 106 12.47 -14.18 0.46
N ASP A 107 13.15 -14.59 1.53
CA ASP A 107 14.55 -15.01 1.44
C ASP A 107 14.71 -16.44 0.88
N THR A 108 13.69 -17.29 1.03
CA THR A 108 13.76 -18.72 0.72
C THR A 108 12.89 -19.16 -0.45
N VAL A 109 11.90 -18.37 -0.85
CA VAL A 109 11.00 -18.71 -1.97
C VAL A 109 11.76 -18.85 -3.29
N ASP A 110 11.37 -19.83 -4.13
CA ASP A 110 11.80 -19.87 -5.52
C ASP A 110 11.08 -18.75 -6.30
N LEU A 111 11.83 -17.73 -6.73
CA LEU A 111 11.25 -16.59 -7.43
C LEU A 111 10.91 -16.90 -8.89
N TYR A 112 11.43 -17.99 -9.45
CA TYR A 112 11.10 -18.43 -10.81
C TYR A 112 9.77 -19.17 -10.84
N ASN A 113 9.50 -19.94 -9.78
CA ASN A 113 8.26 -20.68 -9.61
C ASN A 113 7.74 -20.50 -8.17
N PRO A 114 7.27 -19.30 -7.80
CA PRO A 114 6.79 -19.07 -6.45
C PRO A 114 5.61 -19.99 -6.17
N ASP A 115 5.58 -20.56 -4.97
CA ASP A 115 4.47 -21.40 -4.58
C ASP A 115 3.15 -20.61 -4.53
N LYS A 116 2.04 -21.36 -4.51
CA LYS A 116 0.70 -20.77 -4.50
C LYS A 116 0.48 -19.85 -3.30
N ASN A 117 1.04 -20.18 -2.13
CA ASN A 117 0.85 -19.38 -0.92
C ASN A 117 1.57 -18.04 -1.04
N PHE A 118 2.83 -18.04 -1.49
CA PHE A 118 3.58 -16.81 -1.69
C PHE A 118 2.88 -15.88 -2.69
N ASN A 119 2.43 -16.41 -3.82
CA ASN A 119 1.68 -15.64 -4.82
C ASN A 119 0.37 -15.08 -4.26
N LEU A 120 -0.39 -15.88 -3.51
CA LEU A 120 -1.64 -15.41 -2.90
C LEU A 120 -1.40 -14.31 -1.88
N ASN A 121 -0.38 -14.42 -1.03
CA ASN A 121 -0.09 -13.40 -0.02
C ASN A 121 0.31 -12.07 -0.68
N CYS A 122 1.18 -12.11 -1.71
CA CYS A 122 1.48 -10.92 -2.51
C CYS A 122 0.20 -10.33 -3.14
N ALA A 123 -0.62 -11.17 -3.77
CA ALA A 123 -1.85 -10.72 -4.44
C ALA A 123 -2.86 -10.10 -3.47
N TYR A 124 -3.01 -10.64 -2.26
CA TYR A 124 -3.88 -10.06 -1.24
C TYR A 124 -3.44 -8.65 -0.85
N VAL A 125 -2.14 -8.45 -0.61
CA VAL A 125 -1.59 -7.13 -0.27
C VAL A 125 -1.85 -6.11 -1.38
N PHE A 126 -1.52 -6.47 -2.63
CA PHE A 126 -1.73 -5.56 -3.76
C PHE A 126 -3.22 -5.32 -4.05
N SER A 127 -4.06 -6.34 -3.92
CA SER A 127 -5.51 -6.19 -4.12
C SER A 127 -6.11 -5.23 -3.09
N TYR A 128 -5.70 -5.30 -1.82
CA TYR A 128 -6.18 -4.40 -0.79
C TYR A 128 -5.81 -2.94 -1.10
N PHE A 129 -4.54 -2.66 -1.40
CA PHE A 129 -4.11 -1.30 -1.73
C PHE A 129 -4.77 -0.78 -3.01
N ASN A 130 -4.99 -1.63 -4.01
CA ASN A 130 -5.71 -1.24 -5.22
C ASN A 130 -7.18 -0.89 -4.92
N THR A 131 -7.85 -1.66 -4.07
CA THR A 131 -9.21 -1.34 -3.60
C THR A 131 -9.24 0.03 -2.91
N LYS A 132 -8.33 0.29 -1.97
CA LYS A 132 -8.25 1.58 -1.28
C LYS A 132 -7.93 2.76 -2.20
N ASN A 133 -7.09 2.55 -3.20
CA ASN A 133 -6.84 3.56 -4.22
C ASN A 133 -8.11 3.88 -5.04
N ASN A 134 -8.90 2.87 -5.40
CA ASN A 134 -10.14 3.08 -6.15
C ASN A 134 -11.21 3.79 -5.31
N GLU A 135 -11.39 3.39 -4.05
CA GLU A 135 -12.29 4.07 -3.10
C GLU A 135 -11.93 5.56 -2.94
N LEU A 136 -10.64 5.88 -2.86
CA LEU A 136 -10.16 7.26 -2.78
C LEU A 136 -10.48 8.06 -4.05
N ASN A 137 -10.31 7.47 -5.24
CA ASN A 137 -10.63 8.13 -6.51
C ASN A 137 -12.14 8.40 -6.63
N GLU A 138 -12.98 7.45 -6.23
CA GLU A 138 -14.44 7.63 -6.21
C GLU A 138 -14.88 8.75 -5.25
N LEU A 139 -14.20 8.88 -4.10
CA LEU A 139 -14.42 9.98 -3.17
C LEU A 139 -14.05 11.34 -3.77
N VAL A 140 -12.91 11.43 -4.46
CA VAL A 140 -12.47 12.65 -5.16
C VAL A 140 -13.49 13.08 -6.22
N ASP A 141 -14.00 12.14 -7.01
CA ASP A 141 -15.01 12.40 -8.03
C ASP A 141 -16.32 12.91 -7.40
N THR A 142 -16.75 12.29 -6.29
CA THR A 142 -17.93 12.71 -5.53
C THR A 142 -17.80 14.15 -5.02
N MET A 143 -16.65 14.48 -4.43
CA MET A 143 -16.36 15.83 -3.90
C MET A 143 -16.29 16.89 -5.00
N SER A 144 -15.74 16.54 -6.17
CA SER A 144 -15.75 17.39 -7.36
C SER A 144 -17.18 17.70 -7.82
N GLY A 145 -18.05 16.67 -7.83
CA GLY A 145 -19.47 16.83 -8.10
C GLY A 145 -20.18 17.76 -7.10
N ALA A 146 -19.97 17.55 -5.81
CA ALA A 146 -20.54 18.41 -4.75
C ALA A 146 -20.08 19.87 -4.90
N THR A 147 -18.80 20.10 -5.21
CA THR A 147 -18.24 21.45 -5.42
C THR A 147 -18.91 22.17 -6.59
N LYS A 148 -19.18 21.46 -7.69
CA LYS A 148 -19.91 22.02 -8.84
C LYS A 148 -21.33 22.44 -8.46
N VAL A 149 -22.04 21.62 -7.69
CA VAL A 149 -23.40 21.93 -7.19
C VAL A 149 -23.38 23.14 -6.26
N LEU A 150 -22.43 23.20 -5.33
CA LEU A 150 -22.31 24.34 -4.41
C LEU A 150 -21.99 25.65 -5.16
N THR A 151 -21.15 25.57 -6.19
CA THR A 151 -20.80 26.73 -7.03
C THR A 151 -22.00 27.19 -7.86
N SER A 152 -22.80 26.29 -8.41
CA SER A 152 -24.01 26.67 -9.16
C SER A 152 -25.04 27.32 -8.24
N LEU A 153 -25.25 26.80 -7.04
CA LEU A 153 -26.13 27.40 -6.04
C LEU A 153 -25.69 28.81 -5.65
N LYS A 154 -24.39 29.02 -5.42
CA LYS A 154 -23.82 30.35 -5.15
C LYS A 154 -24.05 31.34 -6.29
N ASN A 155 -23.97 30.89 -7.54
CA ASN A 155 -24.20 31.74 -8.71
C ASN A 155 -25.69 32.00 -9.00
N THR A 156 -26.59 31.31 -8.30
CA THR A 156 -28.05 31.47 -8.41
C THR A 156 -28.63 32.35 -7.28
N LEU A 157 -27.80 32.71 -6.28
CA LEU A 157 -28.09 33.67 -5.21
C LEU A 157 -27.50 35.05 -5.54
#